data_AF-A0A2E6N3N6-F1
#
_entry.id   AF-A0A2E6N3N6-F1
#
_cell.length_a   1.000
_cell.length_b   1.000
_cell.length_c   1.000
_cell.angle_alpha   90.00
_cell.angle_beta   90.00
_cell.angle_gamma   90.00
#
_symmetry.space_group_name_H-M   'P 1'
#
loop_
_entity.id
_entity.type
_entity.pdbx_description
1 polymer ?
#
loop_
_entity_poly.entity_id
_entity_poly.type
_entity_poly.pdbx_seq_one_letter_code
_entity_poly.pdbx_strand_id
1 'polypeptide(L)'
;MTGSLISQIAVIGTFVLIGFGIVAMIASGVRGITQGKQDYKRIALIATPAIIFIISYVALNDVTKAGVFTTMGMMLIMVVSILFTGLRRTFKY
;
A
#
# COMPACT_ATOMS: atom_id res chain seq x y z
N MET A 1 35.92 -20.01 -0.73
CA MET A 1 35.55 -18.86 -1.59
C MET A 1 34.32 -19.13 -2.48
N THR A 2 33.71 -20.32 -2.47
CA THR A 2 32.55 -20.68 -3.34
C THR A 2 31.17 -20.33 -2.78
N GLY A 3 31.00 -20.26 -1.45
CA GLY A 3 29.71 -19.93 -0.82
C GLY A 3 29.20 -18.51 -1.09
N SER A 4 30.11 -17.54 -1.30
CA SER A 4 29.77 -16.13 -1.56
C SER A 4 29.13 -15.89 -2.93
N LEU A 5 29.45 -16.70 -3.93
CA LEU A 5 28.90 -16.56 -5.29
C LEU A 5 27.48 -17.11 -5.37
N ILE A 6 27.24 -18.27 -4.76
CA ILE A 6 25.90 -18.88 -4.71
C ILE A 6 24.93 -17.96 -3.97
N SER A 7 25.35 -17.37 -2.84
CA SER A 7 24.52 -16.42 -2.11
C SER A 7 24.19 -15.15 -2.92
N GLN A 8 25.15 -14.61 -3.68
CA GLN A 8 24.89 -13.42 -4.51
C GLN A 8 23.89 -13.71 -5.64
N ILE A 9 24.04 -14.83 -6.35
CA ILE A 9 23.12 -15.22 -7.42
C ILE A 9 21.72 -15.46 -6.85
N ALA A 10 21.60 -16.11 -5.69
CA ALA A 10 20.32 -16.35 -5.02
C ALA A 10 19.61 -15.04 -4.61
N VAL A 11 20.36 -14.07 -4.07
CA VAL A 11 19.84 -12.75 -3.67
C VAL A 11 19.35 -11.97 -4.88
N ILE A 12 20.16 -11.88 -5.94
CA ILE A 12 19.78 -11.19 -7.19
C ILE A 12 18.56 -11.86 -7.82
N GLY A 13 18.53 -13.20 -7.90
CA GLY A 13 17.39 -13.95 -8.42
C GLY A 13 16.11 -13.67 -7.63
N THR A 14 16.20 -13.58 -6.32
CA THR A 14 15.05 -13.26 -5.45
C THR A 14 14.52 -11.85 -5.73
N PHE A 15 15.39 -10.84 -5.84
CA PHE A 15 14.95 -9.48 -6.18
C PHE A 15 14.31 -9.39 -7.57
N VAL A 16 14.83 -10.12 -8.56
CA VAL A 16 14.23 -10.20 -9.91
C VAL A 16 12.84 -10.82 -9.86
N LEU A 17 12.66 -11.92 -9.13
CA LEU A 17 11.36 -12.60 -8.99
C LEU A 17 10.34 -11.73 -8.24
N ILE A 18 10.77 -11.02 -7.19
CA ILE A 18 9.92 -10.05 -6.47
C ILE A 18 9.49 -8.94 -7.42
N GLY A 19 10.42 -8.37 -8.19
CA GLY A 19 10.13 -7.34 -9.18
C GLY A 19 9.10 -7.81 -10.22
N PHE A 20 9.31 -9.00 -10.80
CA PHE A 20 8.37 -9.60 -11.75
C PHE A 20 7.00 -9.87 -11.13
N GLY A 21 6.95 -10.36 -9.88
CA GLY A 21 5.71 -10.58 -9.15
C GLY A 21 4.90 -9.29 -8.97
N ILE A 22 5.57 -8.19 -8.61
CA ILE A 22 4.93 -6.88 -8.48
C ILE A 22 4.37 -6.41 -9.82
N VAL A 23 5.13 -6.52 -10.91
CA VAL A 23 4.67 -6.13 -12.26
C VAL A 23 3.46 -6.96 -12.70
N ALA A 24 3.48 -8.28 -12.47
CA ALA A 24 2.37 -9.17 -12.81
C ALA A 24 1.11 -8.85 -12.00
N MET A 25 1.25 -8.52 -10.71
CA MET A 25 0.14 -8.08 -9.86
C MET A 25 -0.48 -6.77 -10.37
N ILE A 26 0.34 -5.79 -10.75
CA ILE A 26 -0.16 -4.52 -11.30
C ILE A 26 -0.90 -4.78 -12.62
N ALA A 27 -0.31 -5.56 -13.53
CA ALA A 27 -0.93 -5.87 -14.83
C ALA A 27 -2.27 -6.62 -14.69
N SER A 28 -2.35 -7.57 -13.77
CA SER A 28 -3.59 -8.29 -13.47
C SER A 28 -4.64 -7.40 -12.81
N GLY A 29 -4.24 -6.48 -11.92
CA GLY A 29 -5.12 -5.48 -11.32
C GLY A 29 -5.72 -4.54 -12.38
N VAL A 30 -4.91 -4.00 -13.28
CA VAL A 30 -5.37 -3.14 -14.39
C VAL A 30 -6.34 -3.89 -15.31
N ARG A 31 -6.06 -5.17 -15.62
CA ARG A 31 -7.00 -6.01 -16.39
C ARG A 31 -8.31 -6.28 -15.64
N GLY A 32 -8.27 -6.46 -14.31
CA GLY A 32 -9.47 -6.63 -13.48
C GLY A 32 -10.38 -5.41 -13.50
N ILE A 33 -9.76 -4.23 -13.53
CA ILE A 33 -10.42 -2.93 -13.67
C ILE A 33 -11.08 -2.78 -15.05
N THR A 34 -10.35 -3.04 -16.15
CA THR A 34 -10.90 -2.90 -17.50
C THR A 34 -12.01 -3.91 -17.80
N GLN A 35 -11.99 -5.07 -17.14
CA GLN A 35 -13.06 -6.08 -17.19
C GLN A 35 -14.28 -5.72 -16.32
N GLY A 36 -14.26 -4.59 -15.60
CA GLY A 36 -15.36 -4.16 -14.73
C GLY A 36 -15.57 -5.04 -13.48
N LYS A 37 -14.65 -5.97 -13.19
CA LYS A 37 -14.74 -6.88 -12.04
C LYS A 37 -14.39 -6.20 -10.72
N GLN A 38 -13.68 -5.07 -10.78
CA GLN A 38 -13.28 -4.29 -9.61
C GLN A 38 -13.74 -2.85 -9.73
N ASP A 39 -14.42 -2.37 -8.70
CA ASP A 39 -14.77 -0.95 -8.56
C ASP A 39 -13.54 -0.12 -8.16
N TYR A 40 -13.21 0.91 -8.94
CA TYR A 40 -12.12 1.84 -8.66
C TYR A 40 -12.17 2.42 -7.24
N LYS A 41 -13.38 2.70 -6.74
CA LYS A 41 -13.60 3.24 -5.39
C LYS A 41 -13.16 2.26 -4.29
N ARG A 42 -13.44 0.96 -4.47
CA ARG A 42 -13.01 -0.08 -3.52
C ARG A 42 -11.51 -0.30 -3.58
N ILE A 43 -10.92 -0.29 -4.78
CA ILE A 43 -9.47 -0.42 -4.93
C ILE A 43 -8.74 0.74 -4.24
N ALA A 44 -9.19 1.97 -4.44
CA ALA A 44 -8.60 3.14 -3.80
C ALA A 44 -8.67 3.06 -2.26
N LEU A 45 -9.79 2.57 -1.72
CA LEU A 45 -9.97 2.34 -0.28
C LEU A 45 -8.99 1.31 0.28
N ILE A 46 -8.81 0.18 -0.41
CA ILE A 46 -7.89 -0.89 0.03
C ILE A 46 -6.42 -0.45 -0.12
N ALA A 47 -6.11 0.33 -1.16
CA ALA A 47 -4.76 0.84 -1.43
C ALA A 47 -4.38 2.05 -0.55
N THR A 48 -5.32 2.64 0.19
CA THR A 48 -5.11 3.85 0.99
C THR A 48 -3.89 3.77 1.93
N PRO A 49 -3.68 2.68 2.70
CA PRO A 49 -2.50 2.57 3.57
C PRO A 49 -1.18 2.61 2.79
N ALA A 50 -1.14 1.96 1.62
CA ALA A 50 0.05 1.96 0.77
C ALA A 50 0.33 3.35 0.18
N ILE A 51 -0.72 4.09 -0.20
CA ILE A 51 -0.59 5.46 -0.71
C ILE A 51 -0.01 6.38 0.37
N ILE A 52 -0.54 6.31 1.60
CA ILE A 52 -0.04 7.12 2.73
C ILE A 52 1.41 6.76 3.06
N PHE A 53 1.76 5.48 2.99
CA PHE A 53 3.14 5.03 3.19
C PHE A 53 4.09 5.58 2.13
N ILE A 54 3.71 5.51 0.85
CA ILE A 54 4.51 6.04 -0.26
C ILE A 54 4.74 7.54 -0.09
N ILE A 55 3.68 8.30 0.20
CA ILE A 55 3.77 9.76 0.41
C ILE A 55 4.67 10.08 1.62
N SER A 56 4.49 9.36 2.72
CA SER A 56 5.30 9.54 3.93
C SER A 56 6.77 9.20 3.68
N TYR A 57 7.04 8.13 2.92
CA TYR A 57 8.40 7.74 2.57
C TYR A 57 9.09 8.76 1.67
N VAL A 58 8.40 9.28 0.65
CA VAL A 58 8.93 10.33 -0.22
C VAL A 58 9.23 11.62 0.56
N ALA A 59 8.40 11.96 1.55
CA ALA A 59 8.59 13.17 2.36
C ALA A 59 9.74 13.03 3.39
N LEU A 60 9.84 11.88 4.06
CA LEU A 60 10.75 11.68 5.18
C LEU A 60 12.08 11.01 4.80
N ASN A 61 12.17 10.38 3.62
CA ASN A 61 13.32 9.60 3.14
C ASN A 61 13.85 8.56 4.15
N ASP A 62 13.02 8.14 5.10
CA ASP A 62 13.35 7.25 6.21
C ASP A 62 12.20 6.26 6.37
N VAL A 63 12.50 4.97 6.15
CA VAL A 63 11.51 3.87 6.18
C VAL A 63 10.86 3.75 7.55
N THR A 64 11.64 3.93 8.62
CA THR A 64 11.17 3.77 9.99
C THR A 64 10.22 4.90 10.36
N LYS A 65 10.60 6.14 10.05
CA LYS A 65 9.72 7.30 10.27
C LYS A 65 8.47 7.24 9.41
N ALA A 66 8.60 6.85 8.13
CA ALA A 66 7.45 6.69 7.23
C ALA A 66 6.44 5.67 7.75
N GLY A 67 6.91 4.54 8.32
CA GLY A 67 6.04 3.53 8.93
C GLY A 67 5.24 4.09 10.11
N VAL A 68 5.90 4.84 11.00
CA VAL A 68 5.24 5.49 12.15
C VAL A 68 4.24 6.55 11.69
N PHE A 69 4.61 7.40 10.74
CA PHE A 69 3.71 8.42 10.19
C PHE A 69 2.50 7.81 9.50
N THR A 70 2.66 6.68 8.81
CA THR A 70 1.55 5.96 8.19
C THR A 70 0.57 5.43 9.23
N THR A 71 1.08 4.84 10.32
CA THR A 71 0.22 4.37 11.42
C THR A 71 -0.50 5.52 12.09
N MET A 72 0.18 6.63 12.36
CA MET A 72 -0.42 7.85 12.89
C MET A 72 -1.49 8.41 11.94
N GLY A 73 -1.21 8.47 10.64
CA GLY A 73 -2.15 8.95 9.62
C GLY A 73 -3.42 8.11 9.57
N MET A 74 -3.29 6.77 9.61
CA MET A 74 -4.46 5.88 9.62
C MET A 74 -5.28 6.01 10.90
N MET A 75 -4.64 6.18 12.06
CA MET A 75 -5.35 6.46 13.32
C MET A 75 -6.12 7.78 13.24
N LEU A 76 -5.53 8.81 12.64
CA LEU A 76 -6.17 10.11 12.47
C LEU A 76 -7.38 10.01 11.54
N ILE A 77 -7.26 9.30 10.42
CA ILE A 77 -8.38 9.02 9.51
C ILE A 77 -9.50 8.28 10.24
N MET A 78 -9.18 7.32 11.11
CA MET A 78 -10.19 6.64 11.93
C MET A 78 -10.94 7.61 12.84
N VAL A 79 -10.23 8.46 13.59
CA VAL A 79 -10.85 9.43 14.50
C VAL A 79 -11.79 10.37 13.73
N VAL A 80 -11.32 10.91 12.62
CA VAL A 80 -12.12 11.79 11.75
C VAL A 80 -13.35 11.04 11.21
N SER A 81 -13.17 9.80 10.75
CA SER A 81 -14.27 8.97 10.25
C SER A 81 -15.33 8.70 11.32
N ILE A 82 -14.94 8.48 12.57
CA ILE A 82 -15.85 8.29 13.70
C ILE A 82 -16.63 9.57 13.98
N LEU A 83 -15.98 10.74 13.97
CA LEU A 83 -16.65 12.02 14.16
C LEU A 83 -17.72 12.27 13.08
N PHE A 84 -17.37 12.07 11.81
CA PHE A 84 -18.33 12.24 10.70
C PHE A 84 -19.46 11.21 10.73
N THR A 85 -19.17 9.94 11.03
CA THR A 85 -20.20 8.90 11.12
C THR A 85 -21.10 9.07 12.36
N GLY A 86 -20.54 9.56 13.46
CA GLY A 86 -21.27 9.94 14.67
C GLY A 86 -22.21 11.12 14.41
N LEU A 87 -21.73 12.20 13.81
CA LEU A 87 -22.54 13.36 13.42
C LEU A 87 -23.67 12.96 12.45
N ARG A 88 -23.39 12.11 11.45
CA ARG A 88 -24.40 11.60 10.51
C ARG A 88 -25.50 10.79 11.20
N ARG A 89 -25.17 10.01 12.25
CA ARG A 89 -26.18 9.25 13.00
C ARG A 89 -27.04 10.15 13.90
N THR A 90 -26.46 11.22 14.45
CA THR A 90 -27.17 12.14 15.35
C THR A 90 -28.15 13.05 14.61
N PHE A 91 -27.80 13.51 13.40
CA PHE A 91 -28.66 14.39 12.59
C PHE A 91 -29.57 13.63 11.61
N LYS A 92 -30.09 12.46 12.01
CA LYS A 92 -30.89 11.55 11.17
C LYS A 92 -31.96 12.29 10.33
N TYR A 93 -31.61 12.59 9.08
CA TYR A 93 -32.48 12.57 7.91
C TYR A 93 -32.32 11.21 7.23
#